data_AF-A0A7J7FSX4-F1
#
_entry.id   AF-A0A7J7FSX4-F1
#
_cell.length_a   1.000
_cell.length_b   1.000
_cell.length_c   1.000
_cell.angle_alpha   90.00
_cell.angle_beta   90.00
_cell.angle_gamma   90.00
#
_symmetry.space_group_name_H-M   'P 1'
#
loop_
_entity.id
_entity.type
_entity.pdbx_description
1 polymer ?
#
loop_
_entity_poly.entity_id
_entity_poly.type
_entity_poly.pdbx_seq_one_letter_code
_entity_poly.pdbx_strand_id
1 'polypeptide(L)'
;MNSDSPAAVPHGGATNISAVHPDIIQTHIFTRLDGPTIASAACASSHLHAISADEKLWRDICHHTWPSTAEDLVHRLISTFPAAHRSFYYDSFPTLHHRRPNNRRRHRQGPPPTSELISAVDIRYQDRLVISKTHETETVSGWFKCSPFRVDLLDPKETVPSPAKFQGGEDACQSDLEENLTLSWILIDPTRKRAANFSSLRPVSVTRHWLSGDFQVRFATILAGDRRDEFVQCGAVVTCDGKEGGELQVKEVSLLMEDMDGKNLNGKDSLVILQEAMEGGERRKKRGEERERYQDYLKKKRERFEGKVRREKRLDMVCIVSGVTIFLAWTYVFLRGYS
;
A
#
# COMPACT_ATOMS: atom_id res chain seq x y z
N MET A 1 25.44 -72.51 -27.62
CA MET A 1 25.77 -71.28 -26.89
C MET A 1 25.07 -70.14 -27.60
N ASN A 2 23.85 -69.82 -27.17
CA ASN A 2 23.09 -68.67 -27.66
C ASN A 2 23.60 -67.44 -26.93
N SER A 3 24.18 -66.51 -27.69
CA SER A 3 24.55 -65.18 -27.21
C SER A 3 23.33 -64.27 -27.33
N ASP A 4 22.56 -64.15 -26.25
CA ASP A 4 21.56 -63.09 -26.10
C ASP A 4 22.28 -61.74 -25.92
N SER A 5 22.19 -60.88 -26.93
CA SER A 5 22.47 -59.46 -26.77
C SER A 5 21.28 -58.80 -26.06
N PRO A 6 21.50 -58.01 -25.00
CA PRO A 6 20.41 -57.30 -24.34
C PRO A 6 19.91 -56.22 -25.30
N ALA A 7 18.63 -56.31 -25.66
CA ALA A 7 17.92 -55.28 -26.38
C ALA A 7 18.02 -53.95 -25.60
N ALA A 8 18.67 -52.95 -26.21
CA ALA A 8 18.68 -51.61 -25.70
C ALA A 8 17.24 -51.07 -25.71
N VAL A 9 16.69 -50.86 -24.52
CA VAL A 9 15.44 -50.11 -24.33
C VAL A 9 15.65 -48.72 -24.93
N PRO A 10 14.83 -48.26 -25.89
CA PRO A 10 14.91 -46.89 -26.37
C PRO A 10 14.66 -45.98 -25.18
N HIS A 11 15.70 -45.29 -24.72
CA HIS A 11 15.53 -44.17 -23.82
C HIS A 11 14.66 -43.17 -24.57
N GLY A 12 13.39 -43.03 -24.16
CA GLY A 12 12.51 -41.99 -24.66
C GLY A 12 13.26 -40.68 -24.53
N GLY A 13 13.65 -40.11 -25.68
CA GLY A 13 14.47 -38.91 -25.74
C GLY A 13 13.73 -37.79 -25.02
N ALA A 14 14.15 -37.48 -23.80
CA ALA A 14 13.61 -36.37 -23.04
C ALA A 14 13.94 -35.10 -23.83
N THR A 15 12.95 -34.56 -24.52
CA THR A 15 13.07 -33.28 -25.22
C THR A 15 13.08 -32.19 -24.16
N ASN A 16 14.25 -31.60 -23.95
CA ASN A 16 14.42 -30.51 -23.00
C ASN A 16 13.74 -29.25 -23.54
N ILE A 17 13.30 -28.36 -22.65
CA ILE A 17 12.70 -27.06 -23.04
C ILE A 17 13.64 -26.23 -23.94
N SER A 18 14.95 -26.40 -23.81
CA SER A 18 15.97 -25.77 -24.66
C SER A 18 15.95 -26.25 -26.12
N ALA A 19 15.23 -27.33 -26.44
CA ALA A 19 15.02 -27.79 -27.81
C ALA A 19 13.89 -27.02 -28.52
N VAL A 20 13.07 -26.27 -27.77
CA VAL A 20 12.05 -25.38 -28.33
C VAL A 20 12.73 -24.11 -28.86
N HIS A 21 12.30 -23.64 -30.03
CA HIS A 21 12.86 -22.43 -30.64
C HIS A 21 12.68 -21.21 -29.71
N PRO A 22 13.71 -20.37 -29.50
CA PRO A 22 13.63 -19.22 -28.58
C PRO A 22 12.44 -18.30 -28.84
N ASP A 23 12.11 -18.04 -30.12
CA ASP A 23 10.96 -17.19 -30.48
C ASP A 23 9.63 -17.75 -29.97
N ILE A 24 9.45 -19.08 -29.94
CA ILE A 24 8.23 -19.69 -29.40
C ILE A 24 8.16 -19.45 -27.88
N ILE A 25 9.29 -19.63 -27.19
CA ILE A 25 9.39 -19.38 -25.75
C ILE A 25 9.08 -17.90 -25.46
N GLN A 26 9.71 -16.98 -26.20
CA GLN A 26 9.56 -15.54 -25.99
C GLN A 26 8.15 -15.05 -26.34
N THR A 27 7.61 -15.41 -27.51
CA THR A 27 6.38 -14.79 -28.05
C THR A 27 5.09 -15.52 -27.67
N HIS A 28 5.12 -16.83 -27.44
CA HIS A 28 3.92 -17.63 -27.18
C HIS A 28 3.83 -18.17 -25.75
N ILE A 29 4.97 -18.38 -25.08
CA ILE A 29 4.97 -18.87 -23.69
C ILE A 29 5.10 -17.69 -22.73
N PHE A 30 6.18 -16.91 -22.80
CA PHE A 30 6.50 -15.90 -21.79
C PHE A 30 5.50 -14.74 -21.78
N THR A 31 4.94 -14.35 -22.92
CA THR A 31 3.88 -13.33 -23.01
C THR A 31 2.60 -13.69 -22.26
N ARG A 32 2.42 -14.95 -21.85
CA ARG A 32 1.25 -15.44 -21.11
C ARG A 32 1.52 -15.68 -19.62
N LEU A 33 2.74 -15.47 -19.16
CA LEU A 33 3.14 -15.71 -17.78
C LEU A 33 3.07 -14.41 -16.97
N ASP A 34 2.77 -14.52 -15.68
CA ASP A 34 2.85 -13.39 -14.75
C ASP A 34 4.30 -13.12 -14.33
N GLY A 35 4.54 -11.90 -13.81
CA GLY A 35 5.88 -11.48 -13.38
C GLY A 35 6.57 -12.47 -12.42
N PRO A 36 5.90 -13.00 -11.38
CA PRO A 36 6.48 -14.00 -10.49
C PRO A 36 6.87 -15.29 -11.21
N THR A 37 6.04 -15.80 -12.13
CA THR A 37 6.38 -17.02 -12.88
C THR A 37 7.56 -16.79 -13.82
N ILE A 38 7.66 -15.61 -14.45
CA ILE A 38 8.81 -15.23 -15.29
C ILE A 38 10.09 -15.10 -14.46
N ALA A 39 10.00 -14.49 -13.28
CA ALA A 39 11.12 -14.39 -12.36
C ALA A 39 11.59 -15.78 -11.89
N SER A 40 10.66 -16.70 -11.62
CA SER A 40 10.97 -18.09 -11.28
C SER A 40 11.62 -18.84 -12.44
N ALA A 41 11.09 -18.71 -13.66
CA ALA A 41 11.67 -19.29 -14.87
C ALA A 41 13.09 -18.78 -15.15
N ALA A 42 13.34 -17.49 -14.88
CA ALA A 42 14.66 -16.87 -15.03
C ALA A 42 15.74 -17.48 -14.13
N CYS A 43 15.36 -18.18 -13.05
CA CYS A 43 16.29 -18.85 -12.15
C CYS A 43 16.61 -20.30 -12.57
N ALA A 44 15.87 -20.87 -13.51
CA ALA A 44 16.01 -22.27 -13.89
C ALA A 44 17.18 -22.53 -14.85
N SER A 45 17.57 -21.55 -15.69
CA SER A 45 18.73 -21.66 -16.58
C SER A 45 19.20 -20.29 -17.09
N SER A 46 20.43 -20.21 -17.59
CA SER A 46 20.96 -19.00 -18.24
C SER A 46 20.18 -18.62 -19.50
N HIS A 47 19.68 -19.60 -20.25
CA HIS A 47 18.86 -19.37 -21.45
C HIS A 47 17.53 -18.69 -21.11
N LEU A 48 16.79 -19.23 -20.14
CA LEU A 48 15.54 -18.62 -19.68
C LEU A 48 15.78 -17.28 -18.99
N HIS A 49 16.91 -17.13 -18.27
CA HIS A 49 17.30 -15.84 -17.70
C HIS A 49 17.46 -14.74 -18.76
N ALA A 50 18.13 -15.06 -19.87
CA ALA A 50 18.34 -14.11 -20.97
C ALA A 50 17.02 -13.69 -21.63
N ILE A 51 16.09 -14.65 -21.85
CA ILE A 51 14.76 -14.35 -22.41
C ILE A 51 13.93 -13.52 -21.41
N SER A 52 13.96 -13.87 -20.11
CA SER A 52 13.27 -13.11 -19.05
C SER A 52 13.85 -11.71 -18.83
N ALA A 53 14.98 -11.34 -19.44
CA ALA A 53 15.55 -10.00 -19.33
C ALA A 53 14.97 -9.01 -20.37
N ASP A 54 14.08 -9.46 -21.27
CA ASP A 54 13.43 -8.62 -22.27
C ASP A 54 12.60 -7.51 -21.62
N GLU A 55 12.94 -6.26 -21.92
CA GLU A 55 12.27 -5.10 -21.37
C GLU A 55 10.85 -4.93 -21.91
N LYS A 56 10.59 -5.34 -23.16
CA LYS A 56 9.23 -5.29 -23.72
C LYS A 56 8.30 -6.20 -22.92
N LEU A 57 8.77 -7.38 -22.54
CA LEU A 57 8.03 -8.32 -21.71
C LEU A 57 7.66 -7.70 -20.36
N TRP A 58 8.61 -7.10 -19.64
CA TRP A 58 8.33 -6.45 -18.36
C TRP A 58 7.42 -5.23 -18.49
N ARG A 59 7.56 -4.44 -19.55
CA ARG A 59 6.64 -3.35 -19.85
C ARG A 59 5.22 -3.85 -20.03
N ASP A 60 5.02 -4.87 -20.86
CA ASP A 60 3.70 -5.42 -21.14
C ASP A 60 3.07 -6.03 -19.86
N ILE A 61 3.88 -6.66 -19.00
CA ILE A 61 3.47 -7.13 -17.67
C ILE A 61 3.06 -5.97 -16.76
N CYS A 62 3.83 -4.89 -16.70
CA CYS A 62 3.49 -3.71 -15.91
C CYS A 62 2.17 -3.10 -16.37
N HIS A 63 1.98 -2.88 -17.67
CA HIS A 63 0.75 -2.33 -18.23
C HIS A 63 -0.46 -3.24 -17.97
N HIS A 64 -0.28 -4.56 -18.02
CA HIS A 64 -1.35 -5.50 -17.73
C HIS A 64 -1.72 -5.52 -16.23
N THR A 65 -0.71 -5.52 -15.36
CA THR A 65 -0.87 -5.55 -13.90
C THR A 65 -1.48 -4.23 -13.41
N TRP A 66 -0.90 -3.11 -13.84
CA TRP A 66 -1.23 -1.74 -13.46
C TRP A 66 -1.44 -0.88 -14.71
N PRO A 67 -2.68 -0.80 -15.24
CA PRO A 67 -3.00 -0.04 -16.45
C PRO A 67 -2.58 1.42 -16.40
N SER A 68 -2.51 2.03 -15.21
CA SER A 68 -2.03 3.40 -15.00
C SER A 68 -0.57 3.61 -15.46
N THR A 69 0.21 2.53 -15.59
CA THR A 69 1.59 2.60 -16.08
C THR A 69 1.71 2.74 -17.60
N ALA A 70 0.62 2.49 -18.35
CA ALA A 70 0.59 2.69 -19.79
C ALA A 70 0.43 4.17 -20.18
N GLU A 71 0.14 5.06 -19.23
CA GLU A 71 0.09 6.49 -19.49
C GLU A 71 1.47 7.02 -19.88
N ASP A 72 1.52 7.86 -20.91
CA ASP A 72 2.75 8.38 -21.52
C ASP A 72 3.75 8.97 -20.51
N LEU A 73 3.26 9.71 -19.50
CA LEU A 73 4.11 10.29 -18.47
C LEU A 73 4.75 9.20 -17.62
N VAL A 74 3.95 8.28 -17.07
CA VAL A 74 4.44 7.20 -16.20
C VAL A 74 5.34 6.24 -16.97
N HIS A 75 4.98 5.90 -18.21
CA HIS A 75 5.80 5.09 -19.10
C HIS A 75 7.20 5.70 -19.30
N ARG A 76 7.27 7.00 -19.66
CA ARG A 76 8.56 7.69 -19.83
C ARG A 76 9.37 7.71 -18.54
N LEU A 77 8.73 7.95 -17.40
CA LEU A 77 9.39 7.98 -16.10
C LEU A 77 9.97 6.62 -15.72
N ILE A 78 9.19 5.55 -15.85
CA ILE A 78 9.63 4.17 -15.56
C ILE A 78 10.80 3.80 -16.47
N SER A 79 10.79 4.19 -17.75
CA SER A 79 11.91 3.96 -18.67
C SER A 79 13.23 4.60 -18.23
N THR A 80 13.21 5.58 -17.31
CA THR A 80 14.45 6.17 -16.75
C THR A 80 15.06 5.37 -15.59
N PHE A 81 14.35 4.37 -15.07
CA PHE A 81 14.81 3.56 -13.94
C PHE A 81 16.01 2.69 -14.32
N PRO A 82 16.86 2.26 -13.37
CA PRO A 82 18.09 1.51 -13.68
C PRO A 82 17.88 0.24 -14.52
N ALA A 83 16.76 -0.48 -14.32
CA ALA A 83 16.33 -1.61 -15.15
C ALA A 83 14.89 -1.41 -15.63
N ALA A 84 14.52 -0.15 -15.89
CA ALA A 84 13.24 0.28 -16.43
C ALA A 84 12.01 -0.45 -15.81
N HIS A 85 11.14 -1.05 -16.61
CA HIS A 85 9.88 -1.68 -16.16
C HIS A 85 10.14 -2.89 -15.27
N ARG A 86 11.24 -3.63 -15.50
CA ARG A 86 11.64 -4.73 -14.63
C ARG A 86 11.92 -4.26 -13.21
N SER A 87 12.74 -3.21 -13.04
CA SER A 87 13.00 -2.65 -11.71
C SER A 87 11.74 -2.09 -11.05
N PHE A 88 10.90 -1.39 -11.82
CA PHE A 88 9.63 -0.87 -11.33
C PHE A 88 8.70 -1.98 -10.83
N TYR A 89 8.62 -3.10 -11.57
CA TYR A 89 7.81 -4.25 -11.17
C TYR A 89 8.27 -4.81 -9.82
N TYR A 90 9.57 -5.06 -9.65
CA TYR A 90 10.12 -5.54 -8.36
C TYR A 90 9.95 -4.53 -7.22
N ASP A 91 9.99 -3.24 -7.55
CA ASP A 91 9.78 -2.17 -6.57
C ASP A 91 8.32 -2.11 -6.10
N SER A 92 7.36 -2.45 -6.96
CA SER A 92 5.92 -2.34 -6.71
C SER A 92 5.24 -3.64 -6.31
N PHE A 93 5.85 -4.80 -6.62
CA PHE A 93 5.31 -6.13 -6.34
C PHE A 93 6.31 -7.02 -5.57
N PRO A 94 5.86 -7.77 -4.55
CA PRO A 94 4.56 -7.69 -3.87
C PRO A 94 4.37 -6.38 -3.10
N THR A 95 3.19 -6.19 -2.49
CA THR A 95 2.90 -5.04 -1.62
C THR A 95 3.91 -4.90 -0.49
N LEU A 96 4.07 -3.66 0.00
CA LEU A 96 4.99 -3.36 1.09
C LEU A 96 4.62 -4.13 2.36
N HIS A 97 5.60 -4.86 2.86
CA HIS A 97 5.58 -5.51 4.16
C HIS A 97 6.30 -4.62 5.18
N HIS A 98 5.73 -4.55 6.39
CA HIS A 98 6.30 -3.79 7.48
C HIS A 98 7.71 -4.32 7.78
N ARG A 99 8.71 -3.47 7.64
CA ARG A 99 10.05 -3.74 8.14
C ARG A 99 10.24 -3.03 9.46
N ARG A 100 10.58 -3.78 10.51
CA ARG A 100 11.10 -3.17 11.74
C ARG A 100 12.43 -2.49 11.39
N PRO A 101 12.61 -1.20 11.67
CA PRO A 101 13.87 -0.53 11.38
C PRO A 101 14.96 -1.24 12.18
N ASN A 102 15.90 -1.85 11.47
CA ASN A 102 17.17 -2.22 12.09
C ASN A 102 17.87 -0.89 12.44
N ASN A 103 18.55 -0.81 13.59
CA ASN A 103 19.11 0.41 14.21
C ASN A 103 20.10 1.26 13.38
N ARG A 104 20.18 1.08 12.06
CA ARG A 104 21.05 1.82 11.17
C ARG A 104 20.38 3.11 10.70
N ARG A 105 20.04 4.00 11.64
CA ARG A 105 20.08 5.45 11.37
C ARG A 105 21.53 5.85 11.21
N ARG A 106 22.18 5.38 10.13
CA ARG A 106 23.44 5.99 9.71
C ARG A 106 23.04 7.24 8.97
N HIS A 107 23.55 8.38 9.43
CA HIS A 107 23.67 9.61 8.69
C HIS A 107 24.18 9.30 7.27
N ARG A 108 23.27 9.00 6.35
CA ARG A 108 23.53 9.07 4.93
C ARG A 108 23.32 10.52 4.58
N GLN A 109 24.26 11.11 3.84
CA GLN A 109 24.03 12.37 3.15
C GLN A 109 22.63 12.29 2.53
N GLY A 110 21.77 13.24 2.87
CA GLY A 110 20.36 13.21 2.47
C GLY A 110 20.30 12.98 0.96
N PRO A 111 19.52 12.00 0.48
CA PRO A 111 19.33 11.85 -0.95
C PRO A 111 18.78 13.17 -1.52
N PRO A 112 18.93 13.42 -2.83
CA PRO A 112 18.40 14.62 -3.44
C PRO A 112 16.93 14.82 -3.05
N PRO A 113 16.52 16.08 -2.79
CA PRO A 113 15.14 16.36 -2.43
C PRO A 113 14.25 15.92 -3.58
N THR A 114 13.31 15.03 -3.28
CA THR A 114 12.25 14.66 -4.21
C THR A 114 11.46 15.93 -4.54
N SER A 115 11.34 16.24 -5.82
CA SER A 115 10.63 17.42 -6.33
C SER A 115 9.13 17.15 -6.52
N GLU A 116 8.79 15.89 -6.81
CA GLU A 116 7.44 15.44 -7.07
C GLU A 116 7.26 13.96 -6.71
N LEU A 117 6.02 13.57 -6.43
CA LEU A 117 5.59 12.18 -6.34
C LEU A 117 4.48 11.95 -7.36
N ILE A 118 4.54 10.84 -8.07
CA ILE A 118 3.48 10.43 -9.00
C ILE A 118 2.72 9.28 -8.36
N SER A 119 1.40 9.44 -8.21
CA SER A 119 0.48 8.37 -7.84
C SER A 119 -0.02 7.70 -9.10
N ALA A 120 0.24 6.41 -9.27
CA ALA A 120 -0.34 5.56 -10.30
C ALA A 120 -1.38 4.65 -9.62
N VAL A 121 -2.66 4.87 -9.91
CA VAL A 121 -3.78 4.29 -9.16
C VAL A 121 -4.68 3.48 -10.07
N ASP A 122 -4.88 2.22 -9.71
CA ASP A 122 -5.77 1.29 -10.40
C ASP A 122 -6.74 0.64 -9.41
N ILE A 123 -8.05 0.79 -9.66
CA ILE A 123 -9.11 0.13 -8.88
C ILE A 123 -9.78 -0.88 -9.78
N ARG A 124 -9.92 -2.11 -9.28
CA ARG A 124 -10.66 -3.18 -9.97
C ARG A 124 -11.75 -3.73 -9.08
N TYR A 125 -12.86 -4.11 -9.71
CA TYR A 125 -13.93 -4.87 -9.07
C TYR A 125 -14.16 -6.14 -9.89
N GLN A 126 -14.10 -7.31 -9.25
CA GLN A 126 -14.17 -8.62 -9.93
C GLN A 126 -13.18 -8.71 -11.11
N ASP A 127 -11.93 -8.28 -10.88
CA ASP A 127 -10.84 -8.16 -11.87
C ASP A 127 -11.09 -7.21 -13.06
N ARG A 128 -12.26 -6.57 -13.14
CA ARG A 128 -12.58 -5.54 -14.14
C ARG A 128 -12.12 -4.18 -13.66
N LEU A 129 -11.46 -3.44 -14.54
CA LEU A 129 -10.96 -2.10 -14.27
C LEU A 129 -12.12 -1.12 -14.09
N VAL A 130 -12.13 -0.41 -12.95
CA VAL A 130 -13.10 0.64 -12.62
C VAL A 130 -12.47 2.02 -12.78
N ILE A 131 -11.27 2.20 -12.21
CA ILE A 131 -10.48 3.43 -12.31
C ILE A 131 -9.05 3.05 -12.69
N SER A 132 -8.47 3.81 -13.61
CA SER A 132 -7.04 3.86 -13.86
C SER A 132 -6.66 5.31 -14.11
N LYS A 133 -5.92 5.91 -13.18
CA LYS A 133 -5.55 7.32 -13.22
C LYS A 133 -4.16 7.53 -12.65
N THR A 134 -3.53 8.61 -13.08
CA THR A 134 -2.32 9.12 -12.47
C THR A 134 -2.57 10.49 -11.85
N HIS A 135 -1.77 10.84 -10.85
CA HIS A 135 -1.85 12.13 -10.18
C HIS A 135 -0.45 12.59 -9.74
N GLU A 136 -0.10 13.81 -10.10
CA GLU A 136 1.18 14.43 -9.75
C GLU A 136 1.06 15.24 -8.47
N THR A 137 1.98 15.03 -7.53
CA THR A 137 2.02 15.74 -6.25
C THR A 137 3.37 16.45 -6.10
N GLU A 138 3.34 17.78 -6.12
CA GLU A 138 4.50 18.63 -5.86
C GLU A 138 4.93 18.56 -4.38
N THR A 139 6.23 18.41 -4.11
CA THR A 139 6.74 18.14 -2.74
C THR A 139 7.65 19.23 -2.16
N VAL A 140 7.87 20.32 -2.90
CA VAL A 140 8.87 21.35 -2.54
C VAL A 140 8.26 22.51 -1.75
N SER A 141 7.01 22.85 -2.02
CA SER A 141 6.33 24.02 -1.50
C SER A 141 6.23 23.99 0.02
N GLY A 142 6.24 25.19 0.61
CA GLY A 142 5.96 25.34 2.04
C GLY A 142 4.56 24.82 2.41
N TRP A 143 3.61 24.94 1.48
CA TRP A 143 2.26 24.42 1.65
C TRP A 143 2.27 22.90 1.78
N PHE A 144 2.88 22.16 0.84
CA PHE A 144 3.01 20.70 0.96
C PHE A 144 3.70 20.30 2.27
N LYS A 145 4.82 20.95 2.61
CA LYS A 145 5.62 20.60 3.78
C LYS A 145 4.89 20.81 5.12
N CYS A 146 3.98 21.78 5.19
CA CYS A 146 3.28 22.13 6.42
C CYS A 146 1.83 21.60 6.49
N SER A 147 1.19 21.33 5.36
CA SER A 147 -0.18 20.82 5.28
C SER A 147 -0.24 19.31 5.50
N PRO A 148 -1.38 18.77 5.99
CA PRO A 148 -1.62 17.33 6.04
C PRO A 148 -1.38 16.67 4.68
N PHE A 149 -0.62 15.59 4.65
CA PHE A 149 -0.43 14.79 3.45
C PHE A 149 -1.75 14.10 3.08
N ARG A 150 -2.32 14.54 1.96
CA ARG A 150 -3.52 13.96 1.38
C ARG A 150 -3.42 14.05 -0.14
N VAL A 151 -3.73 12.96 -0.82
CA VAL A 151 -3.85 12.90 -2.28
C VAL A 151 -5.28 12.51 -2.60
N ASP A 152 -6.02 13.39 -3.26
CA ASP A 152 -7.37 13.13 -3.75
C ASP A 152 -7.30 12.90 -5.27
N LEU A 153 -7.74 11.72 -5.71
CA LEU A 153 -7.64 11.29 -7.11
C LEU A 153 -8.83 11.77 -7.97
N LEU A 154 -9.98 11.97 -7.34
CA LEU A 154 -11.22 12.41 -7.98
C LEU A 154 -11.55 13.82 -7.53
N ASP A 155 -12.03 14.64 -8.45
CA ASP A 155 -12.59 15.94 -8.08
C ASP A 155 -13.87 15.75 -7.24
N PRO A 156 -14.21 16.68 -6.32
CA PRO A 156 -15.37 16.52 -5.43
C PRO A 156 -16.74 16.32 -6.13
N LYS A 157 -16.83 16.64 -7.43
CA LYS A 157 -18.03 16.47 -8.25
C LYS A 157 -17.91 15.32 -9.26
N GLU A 158 -16.74 14.69 -9.34
CA GLU A 158 -16.49 13.59 -10.24
C GLU A 158 -17.03 12.30 -9.62
N THR A 159 -17.84 11.58 -10.40
CA THR A 159 -18.31 10.25 -10.02
C THR A 159 -18.01 9.29 -11.16
N VAL A 160 -17.39 8.17 -10.85
CA VAL A 160 -17.05 7.14 -11.83
C VAL A 160 -18.05 5.99 -11.70
N PRO A 161 -18.90 5.76 -12.72
CA PRO A 161 -19.79 4.60 -12.71
C PRO A 161 -18.97 3.33 -12.91
N SER A 162 -19.21 2.32 -12.07
CA SER A 162 -18.71 0.97 -12.27
C SER A 162 -19.81 0.11 -12.92
N PRO A 163 -19.46 -0.80 -13.85
CA PRO A 163 -20.42 -1.74 -14.42
C PRO A 163 -20.98 -2.75 -13.41
N ALA A 164 -20.48 -2.74 -12.16
CA ALA A 164 -20.93 -3.60 -11.09
C ALA A 164 -22.30 -3.17 -10.54
N LYS A 165 -23.22 -4.12 -10.40
CA LYS A 165 -24.54 -3.90 -9.79
C LYS A 165 -24.60 -4.63 -8.46
N PHE A 166 -24.97 -3.93 -7.41
CA PHE A 166 -25.24 -4.58 -6.13
C PHE A 166 -26.54 -5.36 -6.20
N GLN A 167 -26.46 -6.66 -5.90
CA GLN A 167 -27.63 -7.54 -5.78
C GLN A 167 -27.63 -8.11 -4.36
N GLY A 168 -28.62 -7.73 -3.55
CA GLY A 168 -28.78 -8.25 -2.17
C GLY A 168 -28.87 -7.15 -1.11
N GLY A 169 -29.07 -7.58 0.14
CA GLY A 169 -29.12 -6.71 1.31
C GLY A 169 -27.73 -6.20 1.75
N GLU A 170 -27.70 -5.38 2.80
CA GLU A 170 -26.50 -4.66 3.26
C GLU A 170 -25.28 -5.54 3.54
N ASP A 171 -25.45 -6.62 4.30
CA ASP A 171 -24.34 -7.53 4.65
C ASP A 171 -23.73 -8.19 3.40
N ALA A 172 -24.55 -8.51 2.40
CA ALA A 172 -24.09 -9.09 1.15
C ALA A 172 -23.27 -8.08 0.33
N CYS A 173 -23.68 -6.81 0.33
CA CYS A 173 -22.95 -5.72 -0.34
C CYS A 173 -21.59 -5.46 0.32
N GLN A 174 -21.51 -5.48 1.65
CA GLN A 174 -20.25 -5.32 2.37
C GLN A 174 -19.29 -6.46 2.06
N SER A 175 -19.74 -7.72 2.17
CA SER A 175 -18.90 -8.89 1.88
C SER A 175 -18.42 -8.90 0.43
N ASP A 176 -19.30 -8.53 -0.51
CA ASP A 176 -18.95 -8.44 -1.93
C ASP A 176 -17.81 -7.42 -2.18
N LEU A 177 -17.88 -6.23 -1.56
CA LEU A 177 -16.80 -5.25 -1.64
C LEU A 177 -15.49 -5.75 -0.99
N GLU A 178 -15.58 -6.42 0.17
CA GLU A 178 -14.42 -6.99 0.87
C GLU A 178 -13.70 -8.05 0.00
N GLU A 179 -14.44 -8.82 -0.79
CA GLU A 179 -13.91 -9.93 -1.57
C GLU A 179 -13.43 -9.51 -2.97
N ASN A 180 -14.17 -8.60 -3.62
CA ASN A 180 -14.06 -8.35 -5.04
C ASN A 180 -13.42 -7.01 -5.41
N LEU A 181 -13.39 -6.03 -4.50
CA LEU A 181 -12.69 -4.76 -4.76
C LEU A 181 -11.19 -4.92 -4.50
N THR A 182 -10.37 -4.42 -5.42
CA THR A 182 -8.92 -4.34 -5.26
C THR A 182 -8.41 -2.97 -5.67
N LEU A 183 -7.32 -2.54 -5.04
CA LEU A 183 -6.67 -1.25 -5.27
C LEU A 183 -5.18 -1.49 -5.44
N SER A 184 -4.56 -0.89 -6.44
CA SER A 184 -3.12 -0.64 -6.45
C SER A 184 -2.91 0.86 -6.37
N TRP A 185 -2.16 1.31 -5.36
CA TRP A 185 -1.74 2.70 -5.24
C TRP A 185 -0.22 2.73 -5.23
N ILE A 186 0.38 2.91 -6.40
CA ILE A 186 1.82 2.94 -6.55
C ILE A 186 2.27 4.39 -6.49
N LEU A 187 3.12 4.70 -5.52
CA LEU A 187 3.82 5.98 -5.49
C LEU A 187 5.16 5.79 -6.20
N ILE A 188 5.48 6.72 -7.10
CA ILE A 188 6.70 6.77 -7.89
C ILE A 188 7.45 8.04 -7.48
N ASP A 189 8.72 7.89 -7.15
CA ASP A 189 9.66 8.99 -6.93
C ASP A 189 10.57 9.10 -8.17
N PRO A 190 10.32 10.06 -9.07
CA PRO A 190 11.11 10.24 -10.29
C PRO A 190 12.57 10.61 -10.00
N THR A 191 12.80 11.37 -8.93
CA THR A 191 14.15 11.83 -8.53
C THR A 191 15.00 10.65 -8.09
N ARG A 192 14.44 9.74 -7.30
CA ARG A 192 15.13 8.55 -6.80
C ARG A 192 15.03 7.34 -7.71
N LYS A 193 14.15 7.40 -8.72
CA LYS A 193 13.85 6.31 -9.65
C LYS A 193 13.43 5.05 -8.90
N ARG A 194 12.56 5.23 -7.91
CA ARG A 194 12.01 4.16 -7.06
C ARG A 194 10.50 4.24 -7.06
N ALA A 195 9.88 3.11 -6.82
CA ALA A 195 8.44 3.03 -6.60
C ALA A 195 8.11 2.06 -5.47
N ALA A 196 6.89 2.16 -4.95
CA ALA A 196 6.31 1.12 -4.13
C ALA A 196 4.78 1.20 -4.13
N ASN A 197 4.13 0.04 -3.98
CA ASN A 197 2.69 -0.03 -3.77
C ASN A 197 2.36 0.15 -2.28
N PHE A 198 1.65 1.24 -1.97
CA PHE A 198 1.22 1.65 -0.62
C PHE A 198 -0.22 1.26 -0.31
N SER A 199 -0.84 0.44 -1.16
CA SER A 199 -2.10 -0.22 -0.86
C SER A 199 -1.85 -1.62 -0.28
N SER A 200 -2.82 -2.12 0.48
CA SER A 200 -2.89 -3.53 0.88
C SER A 200 -3.41 -4.45 -0.21
N LEU A 201 -3.55 -3.99 -1.47
CA LEU A 201 -4.22 -4.68 -2.58
C LEU A 201 -5.72 -4.99 -2.36
N ARG A 202 -6.07 -5.60 -1.23
CA ARG A 202 -7.42 -5.93 -0.77
C ARG A 202 -7.85 -5.03 0.39
N PRO A 203 -9.17 -4.86 0.59
CA PRO A 203 -9.69 -4.09 1.71
C PRO A 203 -9.27 -4.68 3.05
N VAL A 204 -8.90 -3.81 3.98
CA VAL A 204 -8.69 -4.17 5.39
C VAL A 204 -9.94 -3.89 6.24
N SER A 205 -10.85 -3.05 5.74
CA SER A 205 -12.12 -2.69 6.37
C SER A 205 -13.07 -2.13 5.32
N VAL A 206 -14.34 -2.51 5.41
CA VAL A 206 -15.45 -1.86 4.71
C VAL A 206 -16.45 -1.40 5.76
N THR A 207 -16.89 -0.14 5.68
CA THR A 207 -17.86 0.42 6.62
C THR A 207 -18.88 1.27 5.89
N ARG A 208 -20.16 1.13 6.25
CA ARG A 208 -21.22 1.99 5.74
C ARG A 208 -21.30 3.27 6.57
N HIS A 209 -21.28 4.41 5.90
CA HIS A 209 -21.45 5.70 6.55
C HIS A 209 -22.92 5.88 6.93
N TRP A 210 -23.19 6.07 8.22
CA TRP A 210 -24.56 6.06 8.78
C TRP A 210 -25.47 7.16 8.20
N LEU A 211 -24.93 8.32 7.82
CA LEU A 211 -25.73 9.45 7.32
C LEU A 211 -25.95 9.40 5.80
N SER A 212 -24.89 9.14 5.03
CA SER A 212 -24.97 9.16 3.56
C SER A 212 -25.37 7.80 2.97
N GLY A 213 -25.22 6.72 3.73
CA GLY A 213 -25.41 5.35 3.26
C GLY A 213 -24.29 4.83 2.36
N ASP A 214 -23.27 5.65 2.07
CA ASP A 214 -22.13 5.28 1.23
C ASP A 214 -21.22 4.27 1.92
N PHE A 215 -20.59 3.40 1.13
CA PHE A 215 -19.55 2.50 1.62
C PHE A 215 -18.19 3.17 1.58
N GLN A 216 -17.49 3.18 2.70
CA GLN A 216 -16.07 3.52 2.78
C GLN A 216 -15.26 2.22 2.82
N VAL A 217 -14.50 1.99 1.76
CA VAL A 217 -13.62 0.84 1.62
C VAL A 217 -12.18 1.28 1.87
N ARG A 218 -11.56 0.71 2.91
CA ARG A 218 -10.23 1.10 3.35
C ARG A 218 -9.20 0.07 2.95
N PHE A 219 -8.09 0.54 2.41
CA PHE A 219 -6.86 -0.19 2.16
C PHE A 219 -5.77 0.45 3.01
N ALA A 220 -4.87 -0.33 3.61
CA ALA A 220 -3.89 0.23 4.52
C ALA A 220 -2.57 -0.53 4.54
N THR A 221 -1.47 0.23 4.45
CA THR A 221 -0.12 -0.25 4.71
C THR A 221 0.39 0.37 6.01
N ILE A 222 0.82 -0.47 6.95
CA ILE A 222 1.36 -0.03 8.24
C ILE A 222 2.88 0.10 8.15
N LEU A 223 3.37 1.33 8.25
CA LEU A 223 4.77 1.72 8.15
C LEU A 223 5.36 2.00 9.54
N ALA A 224 6.68 1.95 9.65
CA ALA A 224 7.38 2.37 10.86
C ALA A 224 7.39 3.90 10.96
N GLY A 225 7.17 4.43 12.17
CA GLY A 225 7.34 5.84 12.48
C GLY A 225 8.77 6.19 12.92
N ASP A 226 8.94 7.42 13.41
CA ASP A 226 10.25 7.95 13.83
C ASP A 226 10.80 7.27 15.10
N ARG A 227 9.92 6.84 16.01
CA ARG A 227 10.32 6.20 17.28
C ARG A 227 10.18 4.68 17.22
N ARG A 228 10.98 3.99 18.04
CA ARG A 228 10.78 2.55 18.30
C ARG A 228 9.37 2.37 18.87
N ASP A 229 8.57 1.53 18.23
CA ASP A 229 7.14 1.24 18.52
C ASP A 229 6.10 2.26 18.01
N GLU A 230 6.50 3.28 17.27
CA GLU A 230 5.54 4.11 16.53
C GLU A 230 5.27 3.54 15.15
N PHE A 231 4.00 3.59 14.77
CA PHE A 231 3.51 3.15 13.48
C PHE A 231 2.73 4.26 12.81
N VAL A 232 2.81 4.29 11.50
CA VAL A 232 2.08 5.22 10.65
C VAL A 232 1.27 4.41 9.66
N GLN A 233 -0.01 4.74 9.56
CA GLN A 233 -0.90 4.17 8.57
C GLN A 233 -0.81 5.00 7.29
N CYS A 234 -0.37 4.39 6.21
CA CYS A 234 -0.65 4.88 4.87
C CYS A 234 -2.00 4.27 4.46
N GLY A 235 -3.06 5.08 4.50
CA GLY A 235 -4.43 4.62 4.32
C GLY A 235 -5.03 5.17 3.04
N ALA A 236 -5.42 4.29 2.12
CA ALA A 236 -6.26 4.66 1.00
C ALA A 236 -7.73 4.39 1.34
N VAL A 237 -8.61 5.31 0.97
CA VAL A 237 -10.06 5.20 1.19
C VAL A 237 -10.76 5.42 -0.15
N VAL A 238 -11.61 4.47 -0.50
CA VAL A 238 -12.50 4.53 -1.66
C VAL A 238 -13.94 4.65 -1.14
N THR A 239 -14.62 5.74 -1.48
CA THR A 239 -16.02 5.96 -1.14
C THR A 239 -16.90 5.57 -2.32
N CYS A 240 -17.84 4.66 -2.08
CA CYS A 240 -18.74 4.09 -3.07
C CYS A 240 -20.21 4.40 -2.73
N ASP A 241 -21.04 4.71 -3.74
CA ASP A 241 -22.49 4.89 -3.53
C ASP A 241 -23.12 3.59 -3.02
N GLY A 242 -23.91 3.69 -1.96
CA GLY A 242 -24.54 2.56 -1.29
C GLY A 242 -26.04 2.45 -1.54
N LYS A 243 -26.52 2.99 -2.67
CA LYS A 243 -27.93 2.92 -3.05
C LYS A 243 -28.30 1.50 -3.48
N GLU A 244 -29.31 0.95 -2.83
CA GLU A 244 -29.82 -0.40 -3.07
C GLU A 244 -30.31 -0.55 -4.52
N GLY A 245 -29.84 -1.60 -5.21
CA GLY A 245 -30.18 -1.88 -6.61
C GLY A 245 -29.51 -0.98 -7.66
N GLY A 246 -28.64 -0.05 -7.24
CA GLY A 246 -27.85 0.82 -8.12
C GLY A 246 -26.55 0.19 -8.63
N GLU A 247 -25.99 0.80 -9.68
CA GLU A 247 -24.61 0.55 -10.09
C GLU A 247 -23.64 1.13 -9.03
N LEU A 248 -22.57 0.39 -8.72
CA LEU A 248 -21.49 0.84 -7.83
C LEU A 248 -20.87 2.11 -8.42
N GLN A 249 -21.02 3.26 -7.76
CA GLN A 249 -20.38 4.51 -8.21
C GLN A 249 -19.27 4.88 -7.25
N VAL A 250 -18.05 5.08 -7.76
CA VAL A 250 -16.94 5.60 -6.97
C VAL A 250 -17.03 7.12 -6.93
N LYS A 251 -17.14 7.70 -5.73
CA LYS A 251 -17.31 9.14 -5.49
C LYS A 251 -16.02 9.82 -5.02
N GLU A 252 -15.21 9.11 -4.24
CA GLU A 252 -13.99 9.66 -3.66
C GLU A 252 -12.93 8.56 -3.61
N VAL A 253 -11.70 8.92 -3.96
CA VAL A 253 -10.54 8.05 -3.84
C VAL A 253 -9.41 8.89 -3.27
N SER A 254 -9.01 8.61 -2.04
CA SER A 254 -8.00 9.41 -1.34
C SER A 254 -6.93 8.55 -0.67
N LEU A 255 -5.73 9.10 -0.53
CA LEU A 255 -4.62 8.53 0.25
C LEU A 255 -4.20 9.52 1.32
N LEU A 256 -4.04 9.04 2.55
CA LEU A 256 -3.63 9.84 3.71
C LEU A 256 -2.61 9.11 4.57
N MET A 257 -1.83 9.91 5.32
CA MET A 257 -0.83 9.42 6.27
C MET A 257 -1.25 9.80 7.68
N GLU A 258 -1.53 8.80 8.52
CA GLU A 258 -2.07 8.99 9.86
C GLU A 258 -1.19 8.32 10.93
N ASP A 259 -0.91 9.02 12.03
CA ASP A 259 -0.19 8.45 13.17
C ASP A 259 -1.12 7.62 14.09
N MET A 260 -0.53 6.99 15.10
CA MET A 260 -1.28 6.24 16.12
C MET A 260 -2.21 7.10 16.98
N ASP A 261 -2.11 8.42 16.92
CA ASP A 261 -2.96 9.34 17.67
C ASP A 261 -4.15 9.83 16.81
N GLY A 262 -4.26 9.37 15.56
CA GLY A 262 -5.31 9.78 14.63
C GLY A 262 -5.03 11.12 13.96
N LYS A 263 -3.81 11.64 14.10
CA LYS A 263 -3.41 12.90 13.49
C LYS A 263 -2.81 12.64 12.11
N ASN A 264 -3.25 13.42 11.13
CA ASN A 264 -2.62 13.41 9.81
C ASN A 264 -1.21 14.00 9.89
N LEU A 265 -0.24 13.27 9.33
CA LEU A 265 1.12 13.77 9.19
C LEU A 265 1.17 14.85 8.10
N ASN A 266 2.07 15.81 8.23
CA ASN A 266 2.29 16.78 7.18
C ASN A 266 3.06 16.15 5.99
N GLY A 267 3.12 16.86 4.86
CA GLY A 267 3.82 16.38 3.67
C GLY A 267 5.31 16.11 3.90
N LYS A 268 6.00 16.93 4.70
CA LYS A 268 7.43 16.75 4.99
C LYS A 268 7.70 15.43 5.72
N ASP A 269 6.99 15.19 6.82
CA ASP A 269 7.18 14.01 7.67
C ASP A 269 6.72 12.75 6.93
N SER A 270 5.61 12.85 6.17
CA SER A 270 5.11 11.77 5.32
C SER A 270 6.13 11.37 4.25
N LEU A 271 6.73 12.34 3.56
CA LEU A 271 7.69 12.09 2.49
C LEU A 271 8.91 11.30 2.98
N VAL A 272 9.41 11.60 4.18
CA VAL A 272 10.52 10.85 4.79
C VAL A 272 10.14 9.38 4.98
N ILE A 273 8.96 9.11 5.54
CA ILE A 273 8.48 7.74 5.78
C ILE A 273 8.25 6.98 4.47
N LEU A 274 7.64 7.62 3.47
CA LEU A 274 7.39 7.02 2.16
C LEU A 274 8.70 6.66 1.46
N GLN A 275 9.69 7.55 1.48
CA GLN A 275 11.01 7.31 0.91
C GLN A 275 11.75 6.17 1.61
N GLU A 276 11.74 6.14 2.95
CA GLU A 276 12.34 5.03 3.71
C GLU A 276 11.67 3.70 3.37
N ALA A 277 10.34 3.70 3.19
CA ALA A 277 9.58 2.53 2.80
C ALA A 277 9.91 2.05 1.37
N MET A 278 10.06 2.96 0.39
CA MET A 278 10.47 2.60 -0.98
C MET A 278 11.89 2.01 -1.01
N GLU A 279 12.82 2.59 -0.25
CA GLU A 279 14.22 2.16 -0.24
C GLU A 279 14.46 0.86 0.51
N GLY A 280 13.86 0.74 1.71
CA GLY A 280 14.19 -0.29 2.68
C GLY A 280 13.05 -1.24 3.01
N GLY A 281 11.84 -1.01 2.50
CA GLY A 281 10.67 -1.83 2.76
C GLY A 281 10.89 -3.29 2.36
N GLU A 282 10.46 -4.19 3.23
CA GLU A 282 10.39 -5.60 2.88
C GLU A 282 9.18 -5.82 1.97
N ARG A 283 9.24 -6.76 1.03
CA ARG A 283 8.11 -7.09 0.15
C ARG A 283 7.80 -8.57 0.33
N ARG A 284 6.58 -8.91 0.72
CA ARG A 284 6.16 -10.30 0.97
C ARG A 284 4.77 -10.55 0.43
N LYS A 285 4.63 -11.63 -0.35
CA LYS A 285 3.33 -12.14 -0.82
C LYS A 285 2.80 -13.15 0.20
N LYS A 286 2.16 -12.69 1.27
CA LYS A 286 1.38 -13.59 2.14
C LYS A 286 -0.04 -13.06 2.32
N ARG A 287 -0.99 -13.79 1.75
CA ARG A 287 -2.42 -13.48 1.75
C ARG A 287 -2.94 -13.48 3.19
N GLY A 288 -3.72 -12.47 3.57
CA GLY A 288 -4.39 -12.37 4.88
C GLY A 288 -3.62 -11.57 5.94
N GLU A 289 -2.30 -11.45 5.83
CA GLU A 289 -1.49 -10.75 6.85
C GLU A 289 -1.78 -9.25 6.94
N GLU A 290 -2.27 -8.62 5.88
CA GLU A 290 -2.55 -7.17 5.87
C GLU A 290 -3.72 -6.82 6.78
N ARG A 291 -4.81 -7.62 6.76
CA ARG A 291 -5.97 -7.44 7.64
C ARG A 291 -5.60 -7.71 9.10
N GLU A 292 -4.85 -8.78 9.37
CA GLU A 292 -4.34 -9.08 10.71
C GLU A 292 -3.45 -7.94 11.25
N ARG A 293 -2.52 -7.44 10.44
CA ARG A 293 -1.64 -6.33 10.83
C ARG A 293 -2.41 -5.04 11.06
N TYR A 294 -3.42 -4.77 10.24
CA TYR A 294 -4.30 -3.63 10.44
C TYR A 294 -5.06 -3.74 11.78
N GLN A 295 -5.57 -4.92 12.11
CA GLN A 295 -6.20 -5.18 13.40
C GLN A 295 -5.23 -5.02 14.59
N ASP A 296 -4.01 -5.53 14.47
CA ASP A 296 -2.96 -5.34 15.48
C ASP A 296 -2.62 -3.85 15.68
N TYR A 297 -2.54 -3.09 14.58
CA TYR A 297 -2.35 -1.65 14.63
C TYR A 297 -3.51 -0.95 15.34
N LEU A 298 -4.76 -1.30 15.02
CA LEU A 298 -5.94 -0.74 15.70
C LEU A 298 -5.97 -1.08 17.20
N LYS A 299 -5.55 -2.29 17.57
CA LYS A 299 -5.41 -2.69 18.97
C LYS A 299 -4.39 -1.81 19.70
N LYS A 300 -3.20 -1.63 19.12
CA LYS A 300 -2.16 -0.76 19.70
C LYS A 300 -2.60 0.70 19.78
N LYS A 301 -3.33 1.19 18.76
CA LYS A 301 -3.93 2.53 18.74
C LYS A 301 -4.88 2.72 19.93
N ARG A 302 -5.75 1.73 20.18
CA ARG A 302 -6.66 1.71 21.33
C ARG A 302 -5.92 1.69 22.67
N GLU A 303 -4.94 0.79 22.83
CA GLU A 303 -4.14 0.69 24.05
C GLU A 303 -3.41 2.00 24.39
N ARG A 304 -2.87 2.69 23.37
CA ARG A 304 -2.22 4.01 23.51
C ARG A 304 -3.22 5.07 23.94
N PHE A 305 -4.39 5.11 23.30
CA PHE A 305 -5.46 6.05 23.66
C PHE A 305 -5.93 5.84 25.12
N GLU A 306 -6.23 4.60 25.51
CA GLU A 306 -6.62 4.26 26.88
C GLU A 306 -5.52 4.57 27.90
N GLY A 307 -4.25 4.40 27.52
CA GLY A 307 -3.09 4.81 28.32
C GLY A 307 -3.05 6.31 28.58
N LYS A 308 -3.33 7.14 27.56
CA LYS A 308 -3.40 8.60 27.69
C LYS A 308 -4.56 9.05 28.57
N VAL A 309 -5.77 8.52 28.33
CA VAL A 309 -6.95 8.82 29.16
C VAL A 309 -6.71 8.44 30.62
N ARG A 310 -6.05 7.30 30.89
CA ARG A 310 -5.67 6.92 32.27
C ARG A 310 -4.67 7.90 32.89
N ARG A 311 -3.73 8.42 32.11
CA ARG A 311 -2.74 9.41 32.58
C ARG A 311 -3.40 10.76 32.89
N GLU A 312 -4.30 11.23 32.02
CA GLU A 312 -5.06 12.47 32.23
C GLU A 312 -5.91 12.38 33.50
N LYS A 313 -6.68 11.29 33.67
CA LYS A 313 -7.45 11.04 34.91
C LYS A 313 -6.58 11.06 36.17
N ARG A 314 -5.34 10.54 36.11
CA ARG A 314 -4.40 10.60 37.24
C ARG A 314 -3.94 12.02 37.53
N LEU A 315 -3.66 12.82 36.48
CA LEU A 315 -3.26 14.22 36.64
C LEU A 315 -4.42 15.04 37.21
N ASP A 316 -5.64 14.87 36.71
CA ASP A 316 -6.83 15.55 37.24
C ASP A 316 -7.05 15.23 38.71
N MET A 317 -6.91 13.96 39.11
CA MET A 317 -7.02 13.55 40.50
C MET A 317 -5.97 14.21 41.39
N VAL A 318 -4.70 14.30 40.94
CA VAL A 318 -3.63 15.00 41.67
C VAL A 318 -3.95 16.50 41.79
N CYS A 319 -4.42 17.12 40.72
CA CYS A 319 -4.85 18.53 40.72
C CYS A 319 -5.99 18.76 41.72
N ILE A 320 -7.04 17.93 41.71
CA ILE A 320 -8.16 18.02 42.65
C ILE A 320 -7.68 17.88 44.09
N VAL A 321 -6.85 16.86 44.39
CA VAL A 321 -6.31 16.65 45.75
C VAL A 321 -5.47 17.84 46.20
N SER A 322 -4.61 18.38 45.33
CA SER A 322 -3.81 19.57 45.65
C SER A 322 -4.66 20.83 45.88
N GLY A 323 -5.75 21.01 45.11
CA GLY A 323 -6.68 22.11 45.31
C GLY A 323 -7.41 22.01 46.65
N VAL A 324 -7.89 20.81 47.01
CA VAL A 324 -8.57 20.55 48.29
C VAL A 324 -7.61 20.77 49.47
N THR A 325 -6.35 20.31 49.39
CA THR A 325 -5.39 20.51 50.49
C THR A 325 -5.02 21.98 50.68
N ILE A 326 -4.84 22.75 49.60
CA ILE A 326 -4.60 24.19 49.66
C ILE A 326 -5.81 24.91 50.28
N PHE A 327 -7.02 24.56 49.86
CA PHE A 327 -8.25 25.16 50.41
C PHE A 327 -8.39 24.87 51.90
N LEU A 328 -8.19 23.62 52.32
CA LEU A 328 -8.24 23.24 53.74
C LEU A 328 -7.16 23.96 54.56
N ALA A 329 -5.93 24.06 54.05
CA ALA A 329 -4.86 24.82 54.71
C ALA A 329 -5.19 26.31 54.85
N TRP A 330 -5.76 26.92 53.80
CA TRP A 330 -6.19 28.31 53.81
C TRP A 330 -7.29 28.57 54.83
N THR A 331 -8.34 27.73 54.85
CA THR A 331 -9.43 27.84 55.85
C THR A 331 -8.91 27.65 57.27
N TYR A 332 -7.96 26.75 57.50
CA TYR A 332 -7.33 26.56 58.81
C TYR A 332 -6.58 27.81 59.28
N VAL A 333 -5.78 28.44 58.40
CA VAL A 333 -5.07 29.68 58.73
C VAL A 333 -6.04 30.84 58.99
N PHE A 334 -7.08 30.99 58.17
CA PHE A 334 -8.09 32.04 58.35
C PHE A 334 -8.86 31.88 59.67
N LEU A 335 -9.32 30.66 60.00
CA LEU A 335 -10.04 30.40 61.25
C LEU A 335 -9.15 30.63 62.49
N ARG A 336 -7.84 30.37 62.38
CA ARG A 336 -6.89 30.57 63.47
C ARG A 336 -6.41 32.03 63.62
N GLY A 337 -6.58 32.86 62.60
CA GLY A 337 -6.29 34.30 62.66
C GLY A 337 -7.44 35.17 63.18
N TYR A 338 -8.64 34.60 63.33
CA TYR A 338 -9.84 35.27 63.84
C TYR A 338 -10.26 34.83 65.27
N SER A 339 -9.59 33.83 65.84
CA SER A 339 -9.63 33.51 67.28
C SER A 339 -8.40 34.09 67.97
#